data_AF-A0A6A6KQF8-F1
#
_entry.id   AF-A0A6A6KQF8-F1
#
_cell.length_a   1.000
_cell.length_b   1.000
_cell.length_c   1.000
_cell.angle_alpha   90.00
_cell.angle_beta   90.00
_cell.angle_gamma   90.00
#
_symmetry.space_group_name_H-M   'P 1'
#
loop_
_entity.id
_entity.type
_entity.pdbx_description
1 polymer ?
#
loop_
_entity_poly.entity_id
_entity_poly.type
_entity_poly.pdbx_seq_one_letter_code
_entity_poly.pdbx_strand_id
1 'polypeptide(L)'
;MGCDVLHVSNAMLCHVIVFEDLIAVRDSVSLEHLKELSSRRRVIEHSINQTSLIIEAIAREMSGGSTSRSEQECLRLEHYLPLLENFIYHADIVNNSSQMIREAAGVFHYLAHEVLPSLHSAISAEKPPEATSSVTSAISLICLAEAQAVYIRKADEKGNTGFGVLEKLHHGVADLLSEAVGTLNSGIGDSKGISSRFLEFITSCKALHELRSQTYFAEGLKNDGQIGIAIGVLLIVESEPYLPSSYSHPSAFPQSITVHSASVPAHKGYQETGLALIFRLDKVVSAVISEGSAVGSTSASTDVFRLTYLEGNSWLWEVGGVNILVDPILVGNLDFGIPWLYDAAKKVLKNFQLRDLPEVDCLLITQSLDDHCHLKTLKPLSEMLPNLRVIATPNAKPLLDPLFSNVTYLEPGQSSEIEASDDSKVRVQATAGPVLGPPWQRPENGYLVNSPQSQMTLYYEPHCAYNKSFLEKEHADIVITPVIKQLLPNFTLVYGQEDAVKLAKLLHAKFIVPMKNGDLDSKGFLASIIHAEGTVESFKELLAKELPDAQVLEPTPGVTLEVSAT
;
A
#
# COMPACT_ATOMS: atom_id res chain seq x y z
N MET A 1 47.53 5.16 41.60
CA MET A 1 46.43 5.96 42.19
C MET A 1 45.80 6.74 41.06
N GLY A 2 44.48 6.61 40.88
CA GLY A 2 43.71 7.23 39.81
C GLY A 2 42.92 6.20 38.99
N CYS A 3 41.93 5.55 39.60
CA CYS A 3 40.82 4.94 38.86
C CYS A 3 39.86 6.07 38.52
N ASP A 4 39.81 6.49 37.26
CA ASP A 4 38.65 7.21 36.75
C ASP A 4 37.66 6.17 36.22
N VAL A 5 36.58 6.03 36.99
CA VAL A 5 35.41 5.22 36.70
C VAL A 5 34.71 5.85 35.48
N LEU A 6 34.90 5.26 34.31
CA LEU A 6 33.99 5.46 33.18
C LEU A 6 32.68 4.74 33.51
N HIS A 7 31.71 5.53 33.99
CA HIS A 7 30.33 5.11 34.19
C HIS A 7 29.76 4.54 32.87
N VAL A 8 29.43 3.26 32.90
CA VAL A 8 28.65 2.58 31.86
C VAL A 8 27.20 3.06 31.97
N SER A 9 26.68 3.76 30.95
CA SER A 9 25.26 4.08 30.83
C SER A 9 24.69 3.49 29.53
N ASN A 10 24.36 2.20 29.57
CA ASN A 10 23.58 1.50 28.54
C ASN A 10 22.11 1.42 28.98
N ALA A 11 21.38 2.53 28.90
CA ALA A 11 19.93 2.56 29.04
C ALA A 11 19.34 3.21 27.79
N MET A 12 18.39 2.52 27.12
CA MET A 12 17.55 3.15 26.10
C MET A 12 16.81 4.32 26.76
N LEU A 13 17.10 5.54 26.30
CA LEU A 13 16.36 6.71 26.73
C LEU A 13 15.04 6.77 25.95
N CYS A 14 13.91 6.73 26.64
CA CYS A 14 12.61 7.06 26.06
C CYS A 14 12.52 8.57 25.83
N HIS A 15 12.19 8.99 24.61
CA HIS A 15 11.81 10.37 24.33
C HIS A 15 10.47 10.69 24.99
N VAL A 16 10.34 11.91 25.51
CA VAL A 16 9.10 12.38 26.16
C VAL A 16 7.99 12.46 25.13
N ILE A 17 6.89 11.77 25.37
CA ILE A 17 5.67 11.84 24.53
C ILE A 17 4.56 12.54 25.32
N VAL A 18 3.95 13.54 24.68
CA VAL A 18 2.79 14.27 25.20
C VAL A 18 1.64 14.09 24.22
N PHE A 19 0.73 13.16 24.52
CA PHE A 19 -0.35 12.75 23.62
C PHE A 19 -1.33 13.87 23.31
N GLU A 20 -1.60 14.77 24.26
CA GLU A 20 -2.49 15.92 24.07
C GLU A 20 -1.90 16.99 23.13
N ASP A 21 -0.59 17.01 22.89
CA ASP A 21 0.05 17.92 21.93
C ASP A 21 0.07 17.31 20.51
N LEU A 22 0.01 15.97 20.42
CA LEU A 22 0.07 15.22 19.18
C LEU A 22 -1.33 14.95 18.59
N ILE A 23 -2.36 14.94 19.43
CA ILE A 23 -3.71 14.52 19.04
C ILE A 23 -4.70 15.64 19.36
N ALA A 24 -5.26 16.23 18.31
CA ALA A 24 -6.25 17.29 18.43
C ALA A 24 -7.62 16.72 18.87
N VAL A 25 -8.02 17.01 20.11
CA VAL A 25 -9.32 16.64 20.69
C VAL A 25 -10.19 17.88 20.91
N ARG A 26 -11.51 17.74 20.68
CA ARG A 26 -12.47 18.86 20.71
C ARG A 26 -13.30 18.94 21.99
N ASP A 27 -13.29 17.89 22.80
CA ASP A 27 -14.02 17.82 24.06
C ASP A 27 -13.07 17.71 25.26
N SER A 28 -13.52 18.22 26.41
CA SER A 28 -12.71 18.31 27.61
C SER A 28 -12.44 16.96 28.27
N VAL A 29 -13.31 15.96 28.05
CA VAL A 29 -13.20 14.64 28.68
C VAL A 29 -12.10 13.81 27.99
N SER A 30 -12.08 13.80 26.66
CA SER A 30 -11.01 13.15 25.89
C SER A 30 -9.65 13.80 26.13
N LEU A 31 -9.61 15.13 26.27
CA LEU A 31 -8.38 15.84 26.63
C LEU A 31 -7.85 15.45 28.00
N GLU A 32 -8.73 15.22 28.98
CA GLU A 32 -8.35 14.78 30.32
C GLU A 32 -7.81 13.34 30.31
N HIS A 33 -8.38 12.44 29.50
CA HIS A 33 -7.85 11.09 29.30
C HIS A 33 -6.48 11.07 28.60
N LEU A 34 -6.25 11.93 27.60
CA LEU A 34 -4.93 12.04 26.95
C LEU A 34 -3.87 12.59 27.91
N LYS A 35 -4.22 13.58 28.73
CA LYS A 35 -3.34 14.11 29.79
C LYS A 35 -2.99 13.05 30.82
N GLU A 36 -3.96 12.22 31.21
CA GLU A 36 -3.72 11.11 32.13
C GLU A 36 -2.79 10.05 31.51
N LEU A 37 -2.98 9.73 30.23
CA LEU A 37 -2.11 8.83 29.49
C LEU A 37 -0.66 9.37 29.39
N SER A 38 -0.49 10.65 29.07
CA SER A 38 0.80 11.34 29.05
C SER A 38 1.46 11.37 30.42
N SER A 39 0.69 11.67 31.47
CA SER A 39 1.16 11.73 32.85
C SER A 39 1.70 10.38 33.32
N ARG A 40 0.95 9.29 33.12
CA ARG A 40 1.39 7.95 33.53
C ARG A 40 2.54 7.42 32.70
N ARG A 41 2.56 7.71 31.39
CA ARG A 41 3.70 7.40 30.54
C ARG A 41 4.97 8.10 31.01
N ARG A 42 4.88 9.39 31.35
CA ARG A 42 6.02 10.18 31.84
C ARG A 42 6.64 9.60 33.12
N VAL A 43 5.84 9.02 34.02
CA VAL A 43 6.35 8.34 35.22
C VAL A 43 7.19 7.11 34.86
N ILE A 44 6.77 6.34 33.84
CA ILE A 44 7.52 5.19 33.33
C ILE A 44 8.81 5.66 32.61
N GLU A 45 8.71 6.69 31.76
CA GLU A 45 9.85 7.28 31.05
C GLU A 45 10.92 7.80 32.01
N HIS A 46 10.52 8.49 33.09
CA HIS A 46 11.44 8.96 34.12
C HIS A 46 12.14 7.82 34.86
N SER A 47 11.48 6.67 35.03
CA SER A 47 12.08 5.49 35.64
C SER A 47 13.09 4.80 34.71
N ILE A 48 12.73 4.65 33.44
CA ILE A 48 13.59 4.06 32.40
C ILE A 48 14.83 4.93 32.17
N ASN A 49 14.63 6.24 32.05
CA ASN A 49 15.70 7.20 31.77
C ASN A 49 16.56 7.50 33.00
N GLN A 50 16.18 6.99 34.18
CA GLN A 50 16.79 7.34 35.47
C GLN A 50 16.83 8.86 35.72
N THR A 51 15.87 9.60 35.17
CA THR A 51 15.78 11.08 35.28
C THR A 51 14.80 11.53 36.37
N SER A 52 14.20 10.58 37.10
CA SER A 52 13.23 10.88 38.14
C SER A 52 13.86 11.66 39.30
N LEU A 53 13.33 12.86 39.56
CA LEU A 53 13.58 13.64 40.79
C LEU A 53 12.62 13.25 41.93
N ILE A 54 11.78 12.22 41.73
CA ILE A 54 10.82 11.77 42.73
C ILE A 54 11.59 11.10 43.87
N ILE A 55 11.50 11.68 45.06
CA ILE A 55 12.09 11.14 46.29
C ILE A 55 11.59 9.70 46.47
N GLU A 56 12.50 8.74 46.75
CA GLU A 56 12.18 7.31 46.90
C GLU A 56 10.98 7.04 47.84
N ALA A 57 10.78 7.89 48.85
CA ALA A 57 9.66 7.84 49.77
C ALA A 57 8.29 8.02 49.07
N ILE A 58 8.20 8.94 48.10
CA ILE A 58 6.98 9.21 47.31
C ILE A 58 6.73 8.07 46.32
N ALA A 59 7.79 7.58 45.65
CA ALA A 59 7.69 6.43 44.74
C ALA A 59 7.22 5.15 45.47
N ARG A 60 7.66 4.97 46.72
CA ARG A 60 7.24 3.89 47.61
C ARG A 60 5.79 4.04 48.05
N GLU A 61 5.33 5.26 48.37
CA GLU A 61 3.93 5.50 48.74
C GLU A 61 2.98 5.23 47.57
N MET A 62 3.33 5.70 46.37
CA MET A 62 2.54 5.46 45.14
C MET A 62 2.45 4.00 44.71
N SER A 63 3.34 3.14 45.21
CA SER A 63 3.40 1.69 44.92
C SER A 63 2.94 0.83 46.10
N GLY A 64 2.11 1.38 46.99
CA GLY A 64 1.54 0.64 48.11
C GLY A 64 2.56 0.22 49.18
N GLY A 65 3.70 0.90 49.25
CA GLY A 65 4.75 0.66 50.24
C GLY A 65 5.85 -0.30 49.79
N SER A 66 5.80 -0.85 48.56
CA SER A 66 6.81 -1.79 48.05
C SER A 66 8.18 -1.12 47.92
N THR A 67 9.23 -1.81 48.38
CA THR A 67 10.63 -1.39 48.24
C THR A 67 11.33 -2.02 47.03
N SER A 68 10.66 -2.93 46.32
CA SER A 68 11.23 -3.64 45.20
C SER A 68 11.03 -2.86 43.91
N ARG A 69 12.12 -2.45 43.25
CA ARG A 69 12.08 -1.69 41.99
C ARG A 69 11.24 -2.41 40.93
N SER A 70 11.37 -3.73 40.81
CA SER A 70 10.61 -4.50 39.82
C SER A 70 9.11 -4.51 40.10
N GLU A 71 8.70 -4.57 41.37
CA GLU A 71 7.27 -4.49 41.74
C GLU A 71 6.71 -3.08 41.51
N GLN A 72 7.50 -2.04 41.78
CA GLN A 72 7.12 -0.67 41.49
C GLN A 72 6.92 -0.44 39.98
N GLU A 73 7.79 -1.02 39.13
CA GLU A 73 7.63 -0.98 37.68
C GLU A 73 6.42 -1.77 37.19
N CYS A 74 6.19 -2.98 37.73
CA CYS A 74 5.00 -3.76 37.41
C CYS A 74 3.72 -2.99 37.74
N LEU A 75 3.64 -2.39 38.93
CA LEU A 75 2.49 -1.55 39.32
C LEU A 75 2.30 -0.36 38.39
N ARG A 76 3.38 0.34 37.99
CA ARG A 76 3.29 1.45 37.03
C ARG A 76 2.73 1.00 35.68
N LEU A 77 3.15 -0.18 35.20
CA LEU A 77 2.66 -0.77 33.97
C LEU A 77 1.20 -1.23 34.11
N GLU A 78 0.81 -1.87 35.21
CA GLU A 78 -0.58 -2.28 35.50
C GLU A 78 -1.54 -1.08 35.49
N HIS A 79 -1.09 0.09 35.89
CA HIS A 79 -1.88 1.32 35.86
C HIS A 79 -1.88 2.02 34.50
N TYR A 80 -0.86 1.80 33.66
CA TYR A 80 -0.71 2.44 32.36
C TYR A 80 -1.35 1.62 31.22
N LEU A 81 -1.18 0.30 31.24
CA LEU A 81 -1.63 -0.60 30.19
C LEU A 81 -3.14 -0.50 29.92
N PRO A 82 -4.05 -0.45 30.91
CA PRO A 82 -5.48 -0.34 30.63
C PRO A 82 -5.86 0.99 29.96
N LEU A 83 -5.15 2.08 30.25
CA LEU A 83 -5.39 3.38 29.61
C LEU A 83 -4.85 3.40 28.19
N LEU A 84 -3.68 2.78 27.97
CA LEU A 84 -3.11 2.62 26.64
C LEU A 84 -3.96 1.69 25.78
N GLU A 85 -4.45 0.59 26.33
CA GLU A 85 -5.37 -0.35 25.68
C GLU A 85 -6.68 0.33 25.32
N ASN A 86 -7.25 1.14 26.23
CA ASN A 86 -8.47 1.91 25.96
C ASN A 86 -8.24 2.98 24.88
N PHE A 87 -7.09 3.65 24.90
CA PHE A 87 -6.68 4.58 23.85
C PHE A 87 -6.51 3.87 22.50
N ILE A 88 -5.83 2.71 22.47
CA ILE A 88 -5.68 1.88 21.27
C ILE A 88 -7.04 1.42 20.76
N TYR A 89 -7.93 0.95 21.65
CA TYR A 89 -9.28 0.51 21.30
C TYR A 89 -10.10 1.62 20.65
N HIS A 90 -10.09 2.84 21.21
CA HIS A 90 -10.81 3.97 20.63
C HIS A 90 -10.10 4.58 19.41
N ALA A 91 -8.76 4.53 19.34
CA ALA A 91 -8.00 4.90 18.15
C ALA A 91 -8.24 3.90 17.00
N ASP A 92 -8.41 2.61 17.30
CA ASP A 92 -8.71 1.53 16.36
C ASP A 92 -10.13 1.68 15.76
N ILE A 93 -11.06 2.23 16.56
CA ILE A 93 -12.41 2.65 16.14
C ILE A 93 -12.35 3.92 15.24
N VAL A 94 -11.35 4.80 15.39
CA VAL A 94 -11.31 6.12 14.71
C VAL A 94 -10.41 6.17 13.46
N ASN A 95 -9.22 5.52 13.39
CA ASN A 95 -8.46 5.16 12.15
C ASN A 95 -7.01 4.67 12.42
N ASN A 96 -6.43 3.98 11.42
CA ASN A 96 -4.98 3.74 11.14
C ASN A 96 -4.15 2.72 11.96
N SER A 97 -4.69 2.02 12.96
CA SER A 97 -3.97 0.95 13.70
C SER A 97 -3.25 -0.07 12.81
N SER A 98 -3.96 -0.65 11.83
CA SER A 98 -3.42 -1.66 10.91
C SER A 98 -2.28 -1.15 10.02
N GLN A 99 -2.28 0.15 9.69
CA GLN A 99 -1.21 0.77 8.90
C GLN A 99 0.06 0.93 9.75
N MET A 100 -0.07 1.47 10.96
CA MET A 100 1.06 1.62 11.88
C MET A 100 1.69 0.27 12.25
N ILE A 101 0.86 -0.76 12.44
CA ILE A 101 1.35 -2.12 12.76
C ILE A 101 2.10 -2.71 11.56
N ARG A 102 1.64 -2.49 10.31
CA ARG A 102 2.40 -2.91 9.12
C ARG A 102 3.71 -2.14 8.94
N GLU A 103 3.72 -0.84 9.22
CA GLU A 103 4.94 -0.04 9.19
C GLU A 103 5.96 -0.57 10.21
N ALA A 104 5.51 -0.89 11.43
CA ALA A 104 6.34 -1.54 12.44
C ALA A 104 6.88 -2.89 11.93
N ALA A 105 6.06 -3.72 11.28
CA ALA A 105 6.51 -4.97 10.68
C ALA A 105 7.65 -4.76 9.68
N GLY A 106 7.54 -3.75 8.81
CA GLY A 106 8.58 -3.39 7.85
C GLY A 106 9.89 -2.92 8.50
N VAL A 107 9.79 -2.13 9.58
CA VAL A 107 10.96 -1.70 10.36
C VAL A 107 11.68 -2.89 10.98
N PHE A 108 10.95 -3.80 11.62
CA PHE A 108 11.53 -5.00 12.21
C PHE A 108 12.13 -5.95 11.14
N HIS A 109 11.49 -6.06 9.98
CA HIS A 109 12.04 -6.83 8.86
C HIS A 109 13.39 -6.26 8.39
N TYR A 110 13.46 -4.95 8.14
CA TYR A 110 14.69 -4.28 7.73
C TYR A 110 15.80 -4.41 8.79
N LEU A 111 15.47 -4.25 10.06
CA LEU A 111 16.41 -4.44 11.16
C LEU A 111 16.97 -5.86 11.19
N ALA A 112 16.11 -6.87 10.98
CA ALA A 112 16.50 -8.26 11.05
C ALA A 112 17.44 -8.70 9.92
N HIS A 113 17.23 -8.18 8.70
CA HIS A 113 17.92 -8.65 7.50
C HIS A 113 19.09 -7.75 7.04
N GLU A 114 19.00 -6.44 7.27
CA GLU A 114 19.99 -5.49 6.73
C GLU A 114 20.90 -4.91 7.83
N VAL A 115 20.34 -4.61 9.01
CA VAL A 115 21.06 -3.87 10.07
C VAL A 115 21.75 -4.81 11.06
N LEU A 116 21.04 -5.78 11.63
CA LEU A 116 21.60 -6.64 12.67
C LEU A 116 22.68 -7.61 12.17
N PRO A 117 22.60 -8.18 10.94
CA PRO A 117 23.67 -9.02 10.41
C PRO A 117 24.98 -8.27 10.18
N SER A 118 24.92 -6.99 9.76
CA SER A 118 26.10 -6.15 9.52
C SER A 118 26.77 -5.67 10.83
N LEU A 119 26.05 -5.69 11.96
CA LEU A 119 26.56 -5.37 13.30
C LEU A 119 27.12 -6.59 14.06
N HIS A 120 27.06 -7.78 13.46
CA HIS A 120 27.42 -9.05 14.12
C HIS A 120 28.88 -9.12 14.58
N SER A 121 29.82 -8.46 13.90
CA SER A 121 31.24 -8.45 14.28
C SER A 121 31.60 -7.45 15.39
N ALA A 122 30.70 -6.50 15.73
CA ALA A 122 30.99 -5.40 16.65
C ALA A 122 30.45 -5.62 18.07
N ILE A 123 29.58 -6.63 18.28
CA ILE A 123 28.85 -6.83 19.54
C ILE A 123 29.21 -8.21 20.10
N SER A 124 30.31 -8.28 20.84
CA SER A 124 30.70 -9.45 21.63
C SER A 124 30.50 -9.15 23.12
N ALA A 125 29.51 -9.81 23.74
CA ALA A 125 29.52 -10.43 25.07
C ALA A 125 28.19 -10.35 25.84
N GLU A 126 27.30 -9.38 25.57
CA GLU A 126 25.93 -9.35 26.15
C GLU A 126 24.96 -8.75 25.13
N LYS A 127 24.20 -9.63 24.45
CA LYS A 127 23.20 -9.23 23.46
C LYS A 127 21.81 -9.31 24.11
N PRO A 128 21.02 -8.21 24.17
CA PRO A 128 19.63 -8.32 24.57
C PRO A 128 18.88 -9.19 23.55
N PRO A 129 18.01 -10.12 23.99
CA PRO A 129 17.34 -11.07 23.11
C PRO A 129 16.55 -10.39 21.99
N GLU A 130 16.05 -9.17 22.22
CA GLU A 130 15.29 -8.34 21.28
C GLU A 130 16.12 -7.79 20.11
N ALA A 131 17.45 -7.69 20.27
CA ALA A 131 18.37 -7.20 19.23
C ALA A 131 18.98 -8.35 18.40
N THR A 132 18.32 -9.50 18.36
CA THR A 132 18.72 -10.64 17.53
C THR A 132 17.92 -10.66 16.24
N SER A 133 18.56 -10.98 15.12
CA SER A 133 17.88 -11.09 13.82
C SER A 133 16.68 -12.04 13.91
N SER A 134 16.81 -13.15 14.64
CA SER A 134 15.73 -14.11 14.89
C SER A 134 14.53 -13.50 15.62
N VAL A 135 14.74 -12.81 16.75
CA VAL A 135 13.62 -12.21 17.50
C VAL A 135 13.02 -11.05 16.73
N THR A 136 13.84 -10.23 16.07
CA THR A 136 13.36 -9.12 15.25
C THR A 136 12.52 -9.62 14.06
N SER A 137 12.92 -10.70 13.37
CA SER A 137 12.10 -11.34 12.34
C SER A 137 10.79 -11.89 12.89
N ALA A 138 10.80 -12.52 14.07
CA ALA A 138 9.59 -13.00 14.70
C ALA A 138 8.61 -11.88 15.08
N ILE A 139 9.12 -10.74 15.58
CA ILE A 139 8.29 -9.56 15.88
C ILE A 139 7.68 -8.98 14.60
N SER A 140 8.43 -8.96 13.48
CA SER A 140 7.88 -8.56 12.18
C SER A 140 6.67 -9.43 11.78
N LEU A 141 6.79 -10.75 11.89
CA LEU A 141 5.71 -11.70 11.61
C LEU A 141 4.50 -11.51 12.53
N ILE A 142 4.73 -11.26 13.82
CA ILE A 142 3.65 -10.97 14.79
C ILE A 142 2.92 -9.67 14.44
N CYS A 143 3.65 -8.62 14.04
CA CYS A 143 3.02 -7.39 13.58
C CYS A 143 2.17 -7.62 12.32
N LEU A 144 2.66 -8.39 11.34
CA LEU A 144 1.85 -8.73 10.17
C LEU A 144 0.56 -9.49 10.55
N ALA A 145 0.68 -10.46 11.46
CA ALA A 145 -0.45 -11.24 11.97
C ALA A 145 -1.49 -10.35 12.66
N GLU A 146 -1.08 -9.43 13.53
CA GLU A 146 -1.96 -8.48 14.21
C GLU A 146 -2.62 -7.49 13.25
N ALA A 147 -1.87 -6.96 12.29
CA ALA A 147 -2.43 -6.09 11.26
C ALA A 147 -3.53 -6.82 10.48
N GLN A 148 -3.27 -8.06 10.06
CA GLN A 148 -4.25 -8.90 9.37
C GLN A 148 -5.45 -9.22 10.26
N ALA A 149 -5.27 -9.50 11.56
CA ALA A 149 -6.36 -9.72 12.50
C ALA A 149 -7.27 -8.48 12.64
N VAL A 150 -6.71 -7.26 12.67
CA VAL A 150 -7.47 -6.00 12.65
C VAL A 150 -8.29 -5.88 11.37
N TYR A 151 -7.72 -6.22 10.21
CA TYR A 151 -8.45 -6.23 8.95
C TYR A 151 -9.62 -7.20 8.95
N ILE A 152 -9.42 -8.41 9.48
CA ILE A 152 -10.48 -9.42 9.55
C ILE A 152 -11.62 -8.93 10.43
N ARG A 153 -11.34 -8.35 11.60
CA ARG A 153 -12.39 -7.77 12.47
C ARG A 153 -13.21 -6.71 11.73
N LYS A 154 -12.54 -5.79 11.03
CA LYS A 154 -13.20 -4.73 10.24
C LYS A 154 -14.00 -5.29 9.05
N ALA A 155 -13.56 -6.40 8.47
CA ALA A 155 -14.23 -7.07 7.36
C ALA A 155 -15.46 -7.87 7.81
N ASP A 156 -15.38 -8.49 9.00
CA ASP A 156 -16.44 -9.26 9.64
C ASP A 156 -17.55 -8.36 10.18
N GLU A 157 -17.20 -7.26 10.86
CA GLU A 157 -18.16 -6.27 11.38
C GLU A 157 -19.05 -5.65 10.28
N LYS A 158 -18.53 -5.52 9.06
CA LYS A 158 -19.28 -5.01 7.91
C LYS A 158 -20.27 -6.02 7.33
N GLY A 159 -20.15 -7.31 7.68
CA GLY A 159 -21.05 -8.38 7.29
C GLY A 159 -21.14 -8.66 5.78
N ASN A 160 -20.26 -8.09 4.96
CA ASN A 160 -20.26 -8.23 3.50
C ASN A 160 -19.12 -9.12 2.97
N THR A 161 -18.33 -9.71 3.88
CA THR A 161 -17.20 -10.57 3.54
C THR A 161 -17.65 -12.02 3.52
N GLY A 162 -17.38 -12.74 2.42
CA GLY A 162 -17.76 -14.15 2.31
C GLY A 162 -17.01 -15.03 3.31
N PHE A 163 -17.69 -16.08 3.82
CA PHE A 163 -17.13 -17.00 4.82
C PHE A 163 -15.81 -17.64 4.38
N GLY A 164 -15.68 -18.04 3.10
CA GLY A 164 -14.43 -18.57 2.56
C GLY A 164 -13.27 -17.57 2.48
N VAL A 165 -13.56 -16.26 2.55
CA VAL A 165 -12.51 -15.21 2.65
C VAL A 165 -12.10 -15.05 4.10
N LEU A 166 -13.05 -14.97 5.04
CA LEU A 166 -12.77 -14.88 6.48
C LEU A 166 -11.99 -16.11 6.98
N GLU A 167 -12.34 -17.30 6.48
CA GLU A 167 -11.65 -18.57 6.73
C GLU A 167 -10.16 -18.50 6.38
N LYS A 168 -9.83 -18.14 5.13
CA LYS A 168 -8.44 -18.03 4.65
C LYS A 168 -7.67 -16.92 5.33
N LEU A 169 -8.31 -15.78 5.60
CA LEU A 169 -7.64 -14.68 6.29
C LEU A 169 -7.28 -15.09 7.71
N HIS A 170 -8.17 -15.79 8.43
CA HIS A 170 -7.83 -16.31 9.75
C HIS A 170 -6.77 -17.41 9.69
N HIS A 171 -6.77 -18.26 8.67
CA HIS A 171 -5.70 -19.23 8.43
C HIS A 171 -4.34 -18.55 8.24
N GLY A 172 -4.28 -17.50 7.42
CA GLY A 172 -3.05 -16.74 7.20
C GLY A 172 -2.50 -16.06 8.45
N VAL A 173 -3.36 -15.62 9.39
CA VAL A 173 -2.91 -15.13 10.70
C VAL A 173 -2.26 -16.25 11.50
N ALA A 174 -2.86 -17.45 11.50
CA ALA A 174 -2.29 -18.60 12.19
C ALA A 174 -0.94 -19.04 11.60
N ASP A 175 -0.78 -19.00 10.27
CA ASP A 175 0.47 -19.31 9.59
C ASP A 175 1.59 -18.33 9.98
N LEU A 176 1.32 -17.02 9.96
CA LEU A 176 2.27 -15.99 10.37
C LEU A 176 2.72 -16.18 11.83
N LEU A 177 1.78 -16.49 12.73
CA LEU A 177 2.10 -16.76 14.14
C LEU A 177 2.85 -18.08 14.32
N SER A 178 2.55 -19.10 13.52
CA SER A 178 3.28 -20.38 13.49
C SER A 178 4.73 -20.19 13.08
N GLU A 179 4.96 -19.40 12.02
CA GLU A 179 6.30 -19.04 11.55
C GLU A 179 7.06 -18.20 12.58
N ALA A 180 6.38 -17.26 13.26
CA ALA A 180 6.97 -16.49 14.35
C ALA A 180 7.42 -17.39 15.51
N VAL A 181 6.57 -18.33 15.94
CA VAL A 181 6.90 -19.32 16.98
C VAL A 181 8.06 -20.22 16.55
N GLY A 182 8.06 -20.69 15.30
CA GLY A 182 9.16 -21.48 14.74
C GLY A 182 10.49 -20.71 14.74
N THR A 183 10.43 -19.43 14.37
CA THR A 183 11.59 -18.53 14.38
C THR A 183 12.12 -18.32 15.80
N LEU A 184 11.24 -18.08 16.79
CA LEU A 184 11.63 -17.92 18.20
C LEU A 184 12.24 -19.20 18.79
N ASN A 185 11.76 -20.38 18.38
CA ASN A 185 12.24 -21.67 18.89
C ASN A 185 13.52 -22.18 18.20
N SER A 186 13.77 -21.77 16.95
CA SER A 186 14.93 -22.22 16.16
C SER A 186 16.25 -21.49 16.47
N GLY A 187 16.18 -20.36 17.19
CA GLY A 187 17.36 -19.59 17.61
C GLY A 187 18.22 -20.35 18.63
N ILE A 188 19.30 -20.99 18.16
CA ILE A 188 20.26 -21.70 19.01
C ILE A 188 20.99 -20.70 19.91
N GLY A 189 20.64 -20.65 21.19
CA GLY A 189 21.32 -19.85 22.22
C GLY A 189 20.68 -18.50 22.54
N ASP A 190 19.99 -17.88 21.57
CA ASP A 190 19.36 -16.56 21.68
C ASP A 190 17.95 -16.60 22.33
N SER A 191 17.34 -17.77 22.39
CA SER A 191 15.97 -17.99 22.91
C SER A 191 15.86 -18.04 24.44
N LYS A 192 16.99 -18.06 25.17
CA LYS A 192 17.01 -18.14 26.65
C LYS A 192 16.44 -16.90 27.35
N GLY A 193 16.22 -15.80 26.63
CA GLY A 193 15.67 -14.56 27.16
C GLY A 193 14.18 -14.32 26.87
N ILE A 194 13.52 -15.20 26.09
CA ILE A 194 12.11 -15.01 25.71
C ILE A 194 11.21 -15.56 26.81
N SER A 195 10.27 -14.74 27.29
CA SER A 195 9.31 -15.13 28.31
C SER A 195 8.40 -16.27 27.83
N SER A 196 8.25 -17.32 28.64
CA SER A 196 7.31 -18.41 28.35
C SER A 196 5.86 -17.91 28.21
N ARG A 197 5.49 -16.86 28.97
CA ARG A 197 4.18 -16.22 28.86
C ARG A 197 3.95 -15.56 27.50
N PHE A 198 5.00 -15.02 26.89
CA PHE A 198 4.90 -14.41 25.56
C PHE A 198 4.71 -15.48 24.48
N LEU A 199 5.43 -16.60 24.59
CA LEU A 199 5.26 -17.74 23.69
C LEU A 199 3.88 -18.40 23.84
N GLU A 200 3.39 -18.53 25.07
CA GLU A 200 2.02 -19.00 25.36
C GLU A 200 0.97 -18.05 24.78
N PHE A 201 1.17 -16.74 24.88
CA PHE A 201 0.29 -15.73 24.29
C PHE A 201 0.21 -15.89 22.77
N ILE A 202 1.35 -15.92 22.06
CA ILE A 202 1.39 -16.08 20.59
C ILE A 202 0.73 -17.40 20.17
N THR A 203 1.04 -18.49 20.89
CA THR A 203 0.47 -19.82 20.60
C THR A 203 -1.05 -19.83 20.84
N SER A 204 -1.53 -19.12 21.85
CA SER A 204 -2.97 -18.97 22.12
C SER A 204 -3.66 -18.13 21.03
N CYS A 205 -3.03 -17.06 20.56
CA CYS A 205 -3.52 -16.26 19.44
C CYS A 205 -3.60 -17.09 18.15
N LYS A 206 -2.57 -17.91 17.87
CA LYS A 206 -2.56 -18.86 16.75
C LYS A 206 -3.76 -19.81 16.84
N ALA A 207 -3.92 -20.49 17.98
CA ALA A 207 -5.02 -21.44 18.19
C ALA A 207 -6.40 -20.77 18.04
N LEU A 208 -6.56 -19.54 18.53
CA LEU A 208 -7.78 -18.76 18.35
C LEU A 208 -8.09 -18.50 16.88
N HIS A 209 -7.07 -18.16 16.08
CA HIS A 209 -7.25 -17.90 14.65
C HIS A 209 -7.46 -19.19 13.84
N GLU A 210 -6.86 -20.31 14.22
CA GLU A 210 -7.17 -21.64 13.66
C GLU A 210 -8.64 -22.01 13.94
N LEU A 211 -9.11 -21.80 15.17
CA LEU A 211 -10.51 -22.03 15.57
C LEU A 211 -11.46 -21.19 14.72
N ARG A 212 -11.18 -19.89 14.57
CA ARG A 212 -12.02 -18.98 13.78
C ARG A 212 -12.02 -19.35 12.30
N SER A 213 -10.87 -19.73 11.75
CA SER A 213 -10.76 -20.23 10.37
C SER A 213 -11.68 -21.43 10.16
N GLN A 214 -11.60 -22.45 11.02
CA GLN A 214 -12.49 -23.63 10.95
C GLN A 214 -13.96 -23.29 11.17
N THR A 215 -14.26 -22.29 12.01
CA THR A 215 -15.64 -21.81 12.23
C THR A 215 -16.22 -21.23 10.94
N TYR A 216 -15.50 -20.32 10.27
CA TYR A 216 -15.97 -19.78 8.99
C TYR A 216 -15.96 -20.82 7.86
N PHE A 217 -15.04 -21.79 7.89
CA PHE A 217 -15.09 -22.92 6.97
C PHE A 217 -16.40 -23.70 7.11
N ALA A 218 -16.79 -24.01 8.35
CA ALA A 218 -18.06 -24.66 8.64
C ALA A 218 -19.28 -23.80 8.26
N GLU A 219 -19.22 -22.49 8.46
CA GLU A 219 -20.27 -21.57 7.99
C GLU A 219 -20.41 -21.54 6.47
N GLY A 220 -19.29 -21.55 5.74
CA GLY A 220 -19.27 -21.70 4.28
C GLY A 220 -19.90 -23.00 3.83
N LEU A 221 -19.49 -24.13 4.41
CA LEU A 221 -20.06 -25.45 4.11
C LEU A 221 -21.57 -25.52 4.42
N LYS A 222 -22.00 -24.89 5.52
CA LYS A 222 -23.43 -24.78 5.87
C LYS A 222 -24.19 -23.98 4.82
N ASN A 223 -23.64 -22.86 4.36
CA ASN A 223 -24.24 -22.02 3.31
C ASN A 223 -24.37 -22.78 1.98
N ASP A 224 -23.41 -23.66 1.69
CA ASP A 224 -23.42 -24.52 0.51
C ASP A 224 -24.31 -25.78 0.66
N GLY A 225 -25.08 -25.88 1.75
CA GLY A 225 -25.99 -27.00 2.02
C GLY A 225 -25.31 -28.27 2.54
N GLN A 226 -23.99 -28.25 2.79
CA GLN A 226 -23.19 -29.37 3.27
C GLN A 226 -23.18 -29.45 4.81
N ILE A 227 -24.36 -29.39 5.42
CA ILE A 227 -24.54 -29.25 6.88
C ILE A 227 -23.87 -30.39 7.67
N GLY A 228 -23.89 -31.63 7.15
CA GLY A 228 -23.24 -32.76 7.81
C GLY A 228 -21.72 -32.64 7.92
N ILE A 229 -21.08 -32.06 6.90
CA ILE A 229 -19.63 -31.81 6.88
C ILE A 229 -19.31 -30.62 7.79
N ALA A 230 -20.12 -29.56 7.76
CA ALA A 230 -19.98 -28.42 8.66
C ALA A 230 -20.02 -28.84 10.16
N ILE A 231 -20.96 -29.71 10.53
CA ILE A 231 -21.04 -30.28 11.88
C ILE A 231 -19.79 -31.11 12.19
N GLY A 232 -19.33 -31.93 11.24
CA GLY A 232 -18.10 -32.72 11.40
C GLY A 232 -16.87 -31.86 11.67
N VAL A 233 -16.70 -30.75 10.94
CA VAL A 233 -15.61 -29.78 11.16
C VAL A 233 -15.68 -29.18 12.55
N LEU A 234 -16.85 -28.71 12.99
CA LEU A 234 -17.01 -28.10 14.33
C LEU A 234 -16.78 -29.11 15.47
N LEU A 235 -17.18 -30.37 15.31
CA LEU A 235 -16.96 -31.42 16.31
C LEU A 235 -15.48 -31.81 16.43
N ILE A 236 -14.73 -31.80 15.33
CA ILE A 236 -13.27 -32.00 15.34
C ILE A 236 -12.62 -30.88 16.16
N VAL A 237 -13.06 -29.64 15.94
CA VAL A 237 -12.57 -28.45 16.65
C VAL A 237 -12.88 -28.51 18.15
N GLU A 238 -14.07 -28.95 18.57
CA GLU A 238 -14.43 -29.13 19.99
C GLU A 238 -13.65 -30.25 20.68
N SER A 239 -13.11 -31.21 19.92
CA SER A 239 -12.38 -32.37 20.46
C SER A 239 -10.88 -32.13 20.69
N GLU A 240 -10.33 -31.01 20.20
CA GLU A 240 -8.91 -30.70 20.35
C GLU A 240 -8.62 -29.87 21.63
N PRO A 241 -7.61 -30.25 22.44
CA PRO A 241 -7.29 -29.57 23.69
C PRO A 241 -6.49 -28.28 23.45
N TYR A 242 -7.16 -27.19 23.05
CA TYR A 242 -6.51 -25.92 22.69
C TYR A 242 -6.39 -24.86 23.81
N LEU A 243 -6.56 -25.22 25.10
CA LEU A 243 -6.49 -24.24 26.20
C LEU A 243 -5.44 -24.64 27.26
N PRO A 244 -4.42 -23.80 27.54
CA PRO A 244 -3.58 -23.92 28.72
C PRO A 244 -4.43 -23.77 29.99
N SER A 245 -4.32 -24.73 30.90
CA SER A 245 -5.15 -24.89 32.10
C SER A 245 -4.84 -23.92 33.25
N SER A 246 -4.43 -22.68 32.98
CA SER A 246 -3.98 -21.75 34.04
C SER A 246 -4.32 -20.28 33.79
N TYR A 247 -5.56 -19.95 33.45
CA TYR A 247 -6.11 -18.61 33.62
C TYR A 247 -7.56 -18.66 34.12
N SER A 248 -7.71 -18.85 35.43
CA SER A 248 -8.99 -18.69 36.12
C SER A 248 -9.16 -17.25 36.60
N HIS A 249 -9.35 -16.29 35.68
CA HIS A 249 -9.89 -14.96 36.00
C HIS A 249 -10.73 -14.42 34.82
N PRO A 250 -12.03 -14.06 35.02
CA PRO A 250 -12.99 -13.86 33.94
C PRO A 250 -13.03 -12.41 33.38
N SER A 251 -11.91 -11.71 33.26
CA SER A 251 -11.90 -10.28 32.86
C SER A 251 -11.14 -9.97 31.56
N ALA A 252 -10.64 -10.96 30.83
CA ALA A 252 -9.82 -10.74 29.61
C ALA A 252 -10.42 -11.32 28.31
N PHE A 253 -11.70 -11.71 28.31
CA PHE A 253 -12.41 -12.12 27.08
C PHE A 253 -13.53 -11.11 26.76
N PRO A 254 -13.62 -10.58 25.54
CA PRO A 254 -14.84 -9.93 25.06
C PRO A 254 -16.01 -10.93 25.14
N GLN A 255 -17.14 -10.50 25.70
CA GLN A 255 -18.37 -11.29 25.88
C GLN A 255 -19.11 -11.64 24.56
N SER A 256 -18.43 -11.90 23.44
CA SER A 256 -19.08 -12.17 22.15
C SER A 256 -19.31 -13.65 21.83
N ILE A 257 -18.95 -14.60 22.70
CA ILE A 257 -19.35 -16.00 22.54
C ILE A 257 -20.75 -16.19 23.14
N THR A 258 -21.77 -15.79 22.39
CA THR A 258 -23.13 -16.34 22.55
C THR A 258 -23.51 -17.01 21.24
N VAL A 259 -23.24 -18.31 21.14
CA VAL A 259 -23.79 -19.14 20.06
C VAL A 259 -25.28 -19.27 20.33
N HIS A 260 -26.11 -18.51 19.61
CA HIS A 260 -27.55 -18.73 19.61
C HIS A 260 -27.86 -20.07 18.95
N SER A 261 -28.09 -21.09 19.77
CA SER A 261 -28.66 -22.37 19.37
C SER A 261 -30.10 -22.15 18.87
N ALA A 262 -30.27 -21.95 17.57
CA ALA A 262 -31.60 -21.98 16.94
C ALA A 262 -31.96 -23.43 16.59
N SER A 263 -32.96 -23.93 17.32
CA SER A 263 -33.63 -25.22 17.12
C SER A 263 -34.14 -25.42 15.69
N VAL A 264 -33.79 -26.57 15.10
CA VAL A 264 -34.29 -27.08 13.82
C VAL A 264 -35.77 -27.51 13.91
N PRO A 265 -36.60 -27.23 12.90
CA PRO A 265 -37.73 -28.10 12.55
C PRO A 265 -37.46 -28.86 11.24
N ALA A 266 -37.83 -30.13 11.25
CA ALA A 266 -37.71 -31.10 10.17
C ALA A 266 -38.69 -30.87 9.01
N HIS A 267 -38.25 -31.07 7.75
CA HIS A 267 -38.66 -32.18 6.87
C HIS A 267 -38.47 -31.92 5.35
N LYS A 268 -37.93 -32.98 4.69
CA LYS A 268 -38.28 -33.59 3.38
C LYS A 268 -38.20 -32.78 2.07
N GLY A 269 -37.25 -33.22 1.22
CA GLY A 269 -37.60 -33.86 -0.06
C GLY A 269 -36.89 -33.35 -1.33
N TYR A 270 -36.20 -34.29 -2.03
CA TYR A 270 -36.06 -34.40 -3.51
C TYR A 270 -35.31 -33.26 -4.26
N GLN A 271 -34.52 -33.43 -5.33
CA GLN A 271 -34.14 -34.54 -6.22
C GLN A 271 -32.93 -34.07 -7.05
N GLU A 272 -32.02 -35.00 -7.40
CA GLU A 272 -30.99 -34.80 -8.44
C GLU A 272 -31.61 -34.50 -9.81
N THR A 273 -31.01 -33.59 -10.59
CA THR A 273 -30.79 -33.78 -12.03
C THR A 273 -29.54 -33.00 -12.47
N GLY A 274 -28.63 -33.69 -13.16
CA GLY A 274 -27.47 -33.07 -13.82
C GLY A 274 -27.78 -32.63 -15.24
N LEU A 275 -26.87 -31.85 -15.85
CA LEU A 275 -26.61 -31.86 -17.29
C LEU A 275 -25.33 -31.11 -17.65
N ALA A 276 -24.70 -31.61 -18.70
CA ALA A 276 -23.29 -31.50 -19.05
C ALA A 276 -22.92 -30.34 -19.99
N LEU A 277 -21.62 -30.07 -20.01
CA LEU A 277 -20.80 -29.36 -21.01
C LEU A 277 -21.34 -29.34 -22.45
N ILE A 278 -21.28 -28.17 -23.10
CA ILE A 278 -20.91 -28.03 -24.53
C ILE A 278 -20.01 -26.79 -24.70
N PHE A 279 -18.80 -27.03 -25.20
CA PHE A 279 -17.87 -26.05 -25.78
C PHE A 279 -18.36 -25.59 -27.17
N ARG A 280 -18.23 -24.30 -27.50
CA ARG A 280 -17.91 -23.84 -28.86
C ARG A 280 -17.02 -22.60 -28.82
N LEU A 281 -15.93 -22.71 -29.57
CA LEU A 281 -14.83 -21.77 -29.73
C LEU A 281 -14.95 -21.04 -31.09
N ASP A 282 -14.46 -19.81 -31.09
CA ASP A 282 -13.87 -19.00 -32.18
C ASP A 282 -14.65 -18.52 -33.40
N LYS A 283 -14.58 -17.19 -33.56
CA LYS A 283 -14.45 -16.52 -34.86
C LYS A 283 -13.39 -15.42 -34.76
N VAL A 284 -12.22 -15.68 -35.33
CA VAL A 284 -11.09 -14.76 -35.48
C VAL A 284 -11.40 -13.72 -36.56
N VAL A 285 -11.08 -12.45 -36.30
CA VAL A 285 -10.98 -11.40 -37.33
C VAL A 285 -9.58 -10.80 -37.24
N SER A 286 -8.85 -10.89 -38.35
CA SER A 286 -7.49 -10.38 -38.53
C SER A 286 -7.55 -8.88 -38.87
N ALA A 287 -6.81 -8.04 -38.14
CA ALA A 287 -6.62 -6.63 -38.48
C ALA A 287 -5.27 -6.44 -39.19
N VAL A 288 -5.32 -5.76 -40.32
CA VAL A 288 -4.21 -5.45 -41.23
C VAL A 288 -3.59 -4.12 -40.80
N ILE A 289 -2.27 -4.10 -40.60
CA ILE A 289 -1.50 -2.86 -40.37
C ILE A 289 -1.34 -2.16 -41.73
N SER A 290 -1.76 -0.91 -41.82
CA SER A 290 -1.53 -0.05 -42.98
C SER A 290 -0.19 0.65 -42.84
N GLU A 291 0.74 0.38 -43.75
CA GLU A 291 1.97 1.18 -43.90
C GLU A 291 1.63 2.57 -44.48
N GLY A 292 2.05 3.62 -43.77
CA GLY A 292 1.99 5.00 -44.25
C GLY A 292 3.20 5.31 -45.11
N SER A 293 2.94 5.64 -46.38
CA SER A 293 3.90 6.09 -47.38
C SER A 293 4.65 7.35 -46.93
N ALA A 294 5.98 7.27 -46.90
CA ALA A 294 6.87 8.42 -46.81
C ALA A 294 6.78 9.27 -48.08
N VAL A 295 6.35 10.53 -47.95
CA VAL A 295 6.67 11.59 -48.90
C VAL A 295 7.13 12.80 -48.10
N GLY A 296 8.38 13.18 -48.29
CA GLY A 296 8.94 14.38 -47.71
C GLY A 296 8.30 15.64 -48.29
N SER A 297 7.92 16.55 -47.40
CA SER A 297 7.95 17.98 -47.67
C SER A 297 8.42 18.70 -46.42
N THR A 298 9.59 19.31 -46.51
CA THR A 298 10.09 20.31 -45.59
C THR A 298 9.13 21.50 -45.59
N SER A 299 8.25 21.55 -44.59
CA SER A 299 7.50 22.73 -44.20
C SER A 299 7.67 22.88 -42.70
N ALA A 300 8.12 24.07 -42.25
CA ALA A 300 8.31 24.45 -40.85
C ALA A 300 7.19 23.86 -39.98
N SER A 301 7.52 22.86 -39.16
CA SER A 301 6.52 22.03 -38.51
C SER A 301 5.78 22.84 -37.45
N THR A 302 4.48 22.98 -37.70
CA THR A 302 3.46 23.41 -36.76
C THR A 302 3.57 22.69 -35.41
N ASP A 303 3.17 23.37 -34.35
CA ASP A 303 3.12 22.90 -32.96
C ASP A 303 2.20 21.68 -32.78
N VAL A 304 2.73 20.48 -33.04
CA VAL A 304 1.97 19.22 -32.94
C VAL A 304 2.52 18.35 -31.82
N PHE A 305 1.65 17.90 -30.93
CA PHE A 305 1.91 16.80 -30.00
C PHE A 305 1.42 15.51 -30.63
N ARG A 306 2.25 14.47 -30.68
CA ARG A 306 1.85 13.15 -31.17
C ARG A 306 1.85 12.18 -29.99
N LEU A 307 0.67 11.71 -29.60
CA LEU A 307 0.44 10.96 -28.37
C LEU A 307 0.00 9.54 -28.72
N THR A 308 0.81 8.54 -28.37
CA THR A 308 0.48 7.13 -28.60
C THR A 308 0.23 6.45 -27.26
N TYR A 309 -1.02 6.02 -27.04
CA TYR A 309 -1.38 5.30 -25.82
C TYR A 309 -0.97 3.84 -25.94
N LEU A 310 -0.25 3.32 -24.94
CA LEU A 310 0.25 1.95 -24.94
C LEU A 310 -0.48 1.04 -23.92
N GLU A 311 -1.67 1.42 -23.44
CA GLU A 311 -2.45 0.74 -22.38
C GLU A 311 -1.84 0.82 -20.98
N GLY A 312 -2.68 0.74 -19.94
CA GLY A 312 -2.26 0.99 -18.56
C GLY A 312 -1.88 2.45 -18.37
N ASN A 313 -0.75 2.69 -17.70
CA ASN A 313 -0.14 4.02 -17.58
C ASN A 313 0.86 4.33 -18.70
N SER A 314 1.08 3.41 -19.63
CA SER A 314 2.15 3.53 -20.62
C SER A 314 1.80 4.45 -21.79
N TRP A 315 2.72 5.34 -22.13
CA TRP A 315 2.61 6.24 -23.28
C TRP A 315 3.92 6.39 -24.03
N LEU A 316 3.81 6.75 -25.30
CA LEU A 316 4.89 7.34 -26.08
C LEU A 316 4.42 8.70 -26.59
N TRP A 317 5.17 9.75 -26.26
CA TRP A 317 4.89 11.11 -26.70
C TRP A 317 6.01 11.60 -27.62
N GLU A 318 5.64 12.24 -28.71
CA GLU A 318 6.54 13.02 -29.56
C GLU A 318 6.16 14.49 -29.37
N VAL A 319 7.07 15.26 -28.76
CA VAL A 319 6.85 16.67 -28.42
C VAL A 319 8.08 17.44 -28.82
N GLY A 320 7.94 18.44 -29.71
CA GLY A 320 9.07 19.27 -30.15
C GLY A 320 10.28 18.43 -30.58
N GLY A 321 10.07 17.39 -31.38
CA GLY A 321 11.14 16.51 -31.87
C GLY A 321 11.73 15.52 -30.85
N VAL A 322 11.25 15.50 -29.61
CA VAL A 322 11.70 14.58 -28.56
C VAL A 322 10.69 13.44 -28.37
N ASN A 323 11.19 12.21 -28.40
CA ASN A 323 10.44 11.00 -28.07
C ASN A 323 10.57 10.67 -26.57
N ILE A 324 9.47 10.81 -25.83
CA ILE A 324 9.38 10.56 -24.39
C ILE A 324 8.55 9.28 -24.17
N LEU A 325 9.20 8.25 -23.60
CA LEU A 325 8.53 7.04 -23.14
C LEU A 325 8.10 7.23 -21.68
N VAL A 326 6.83 7.02 -21.38
CA VAL A 326 6.25 7.29 -20.06
C VAL A 326 5.72 6.01 -19.43
N ASP A 327 6.11 5.73 -18.20
CA ASP A 327 5.61 4.62 -17.36
C ASP A 327 5.43 3.28 -18.12
N PRO A 328 6.50 2.72 -18.73
CA PRO A 328 6.37 1.62 -19.67
C PRO A 328 6.17 0.25 -18.98
N ILE A 329 5.05 -0.41 -19.30
CA ILE A 329 4.75 -1.81 -18.97
C ILE A 329 4.74 -2.57 -20.30
N LEU A 330 5.90 -3.06 -20.76
CA LEU A 330 6.07 -3.65 -22.10
C LEU A 330 6.63 -5.08 -22.05
N VAL A 331 6.99 -5.58 -20.86
CA VAL A 331 7.56 -6.93 -20.67
C VAL A 331 6.81 -7.65 -19.57
N GLY A 332 6.07 -8.71 -19.96
CA GLY A 332 5.25 -9.48 -19.05
C GLY A 332 4.01 -8.72 -18.57
N ASN A 333 3.32 -9.32 -17.60
CA ASN A 333 2.13 -8.75 -17.00
C ASN A 333 2.49 -7.90 -15.77
N LEU A 334 1.60 -6.96 -15.45
CA LEU A 334 1.62 -6.21 -14.20
C LEU A 334 1.08 -7.10 -13.07
N ASP A 335 1.92 -7.41 -12.07
CA ASP A 335 1.55 -8.29 -10.97
C ASP A 335 2.02 -7.85 -9.58
N PHE A 336 2.68 -6.69 -9.46
CA PHE A 336 3.19 -6.17 -8.19
C PHE A 336 4.09 -7.18 -7.44
N GLY A 337 4.70 -8.14 -8.16
CA GLY A 337 5.51 -9.21 -7.59
C GLY A 337 4.72 -10.36 -6.95
N ILE A 338 3.38 -10.32 -6.98
CA ILE A 338 2.50 -11.33 -6.35
C ILE A 338 1.40 -11.77 -7.35
N PRO A 339 1.71 -12.64 -8.34
CA PRO A 339 0.78 -12.98 -9.45
C PRO A 339 -0.56 -13.58 -9.06
N TRP A 340 -0.65 -14.25 -7.89
CA TRP A 340 -1.93 -14.79 -7.44
C TRP A 340 -2.86 -13.70 -6.87
N LEU A 341 -2.28 -12.60 -6.37
CA LEU A 341 -2.99 -11.47 -5.79
C LEU A 341 -3.53 -10.55 -6.89
N TYR A 342 -2.69 -10.22 -7.87
CA TYR A 342 -3.04 -9.43 -9.03
C TYR A 342 -2.16 -9.85 -10.20
N ASP A 343 -2.77 -10.03 -11.38
CA ASP A 343 -2.06 -10.29 -12.63
C ASP A 343 -2.89 -9.66 -13.76
N ALA A 344 -2.34 -8.63 -14.41
CA ALA A 344 -3.01 -7.85 -15.43
C ALA A 344 -2.21 -7.78 -16.73
N ALA A 345 -2.83 -8.25 -17.82
CA ALA A 345 -2.28 -8.22 -19.17
C ALA A 345 -2.91 -7.10 -20.00
N LYS A 346 -2.18 -6.59 -20.99
CA LYS A 346 -2.71 -5.69 -22.00
C LYS A 346 -3.83 -6.37 -22.81
N LYS A 347 -4.86 -5.61 -23.22
CA LYS A 347 -5.98 -6.15 -24.00
C LYS A 347 -5.69 -6.15 -25.49
N VAL A 348 -5.12 -5.05 -25.99
CA VAL A 348 -4.94 -4.81 -27.43
C VAL A 348 -3.51 -5.10 -27.87
N LEU A 349 -2.53 -4.52 -27.19
CA LEU A 349 -1.11 -4.53 -27.55
C LEU A 349 -0.36 -5.73 -26.96
N LYS A 350 -0.96 -6.93 -27.00
CA LYS A 350 -0.39 -8.17 -26.42
C LYS A 350 0.97 -8.57 -27.01
N ASN A 351 1.23 -8.16 -28.25
CA ASN A 351 2.44 -8.51 -28.99
C ASN A 351 3.44 -7.36 -29.12
N PHE A 352 3.12 -6.17 -28.59
CA PHE A 352 4.02 -5.01 -28.65
C PHE A 352 5.13 -5.19 -27.62
N GLN A 353 6.38 -5.13 -28.08
CA GLN A 353 7.58 -5.40 -27.28
C GLN A 353 8.53 -4.22 -27.31
N LEU A 354 9.56 -4.25 -26.45
CA LEU A 354 10.58 -3.20 -26.38
C LEU A 354 11.26 -2.91 -27.73
N ARG A 355 11.45 -3.93 -28.57
CA ARG A 355 12.06 -3.78 -29.91
C ARG A 355 11.17 -3.05 -30.92
N ASP A 356 9.88 -2.93 -30.63
CA ASP A 356 8.90 -2.25 -31.49
C ASP A 356 8.81 -0.75 -31.15
N LEU A 357 9.49 -0.29 -30.10
CA LEU A 357 9.63 1.12 -29.79
C LEU A 357 10.44 1.84 -30.89
N PRO A 358 10.07 3.08 -31.23
CA PRO A 358 10.96 3.94 -32.00
C PRO A 358 12.16 4.37 -31.15
N GLU A 359 13.01 5.23 -31.70
CA GLU A 359 14.07 5.88 -30.92
C GLU A 359 13.47 6.64 -29.73
N VAL A 360 14.01 6.42 -28.53
CA VAL A 360 13.54 7.03 -27.29
C VAL A 360 14.64 7.92 -26.75
N ASP A 361 14.34 9.21 -26.58
CA ASP A 361 15.29 10.20 -26.09
C ASP A 361 15.26 10.31 -24.56
N CYS A 362 14.07 10.13 -23.97
CA CYS A 362 13.86 10.25 -22.54
C CYS A 362 12.85 9.22 -22.02
N LEU A 363 13.18 8.61 -20.89
CA LEU A 363 12.22 7.89 -20.05
C LEU A 363 11.66 8.84 -18.99
N LEU A 364 10.34 8.87 -18.80
CA LEU A 364 9.65 9.60 -17.75
C LEU A 364 8.94 8.63 -16.82
N ILE A 365 9.28 8.66 -15.53
CA ILE A 365 8.64 7.84 -14.49
C ILE A 365 7.88 8.74 -13.51
N THR A 366 6.57 8.53 -13.41
CA THR A 366 5.71 9.37 -12.56
C THR A 366 5.66 8.93 -11.11
N GLN A 367 5.63 7.63 -10.86
CA GLN A 367 5.49 7.04 -9.53
C GLN A 367 6.47 5.90 -9.32
N SER A 368 6.72 5.57 -8.05
CA SER A 368 7.59 4.44 -7.67
C SER A 368 6.88 3.09 -7.68
N LEU A 369 5.56 3.05 -7.87
CA LEU A 369 4.75 1.83 -7.88
C LEU A 369 4.92 1.02 -9.18
N ASP A 370 4.67 -0.28 -9.10
CA ASP A 370 4.98 -1.25 -10.18
C ASP A 370 4.14 -1.02 -11.46
N ASP A 371 2.98 -0.39 -11.34
CA ASP A 371 2.13 0.04 -12.46
C ASP A 371 2.62 1.31 -13.18
N HIS A 372 3.78 1.83 -12.76
CA HIS A 372 4.50 2.95 -13.37
C HIS A 372 5.98 2.62 -13.60
N CYS A 373 6.66 2.21 -12.52
CA CYS A 373 8.08 1.87 -12.46
C CYS A 373 8.30 0.36 -12.59
N HIS A 374 7.78 -0.24 -13.67
CA HIS A 374 7.74 -1.68 -13.83
C HIS A 374 9.13 -2.30 -14.08
N LEU A 375 9.75 -2.87 -13.05
CA LEU A 375 11.12 -3.37 -13.11
C LEU A 375 11.36 -4.44 -14.18
N LYS A 376 10.34 -5.25 -14.53
CA LYS A 376 10.45 -6.25 -15.60
C LYS A 376 10.62 -5.61 -16.97
N THR A 377 10.04 -4.43 -17.18
CA THR A 377 10.28 -3.63 -18.40
C THR A 377 11.60 -2.89 -18.30
N LEU A 378 11.89 -2.27 -17.15
CA LEU A 378 12.99 -1.31 -17.01
C LEU A 378 14.38 -1.96 -17.05
N LYS A 379 14.53 -3.18 -16.52
CA LYS A 379 15.81 -3.92 -16.57
C LYS A 379 16.30 -4.18 -18.01
N PRO A 380 15.54 -4.86 -18.88
CA PRO A 380 15.98 -5.05 -20.27
C PRO A 380 16.03 -3.73 -21.05
N LEU A 381 15.18 -2.75 -20.74
CA LEU A 381 15.27 -1.42 -21.36
C LEU A 381 16.60 -0.73 -21.06
N SER A 382 17.09 -0.81 -19.82
CA SER A 382 18.37 -0.18 -19.44
C SER A 382 19.58 -0.90 -20.05
N GLU A 383 19.46 -2.22 -20.28
CA GLU A 383 20.46 -2.98 -21.04
C GLU A 383 20.46 -2.60 -22.54
N MET A 384 19.28 -2.36 -23.12
CA MET A 384 19.13 -1.94 -24.52
C MET A 384 19.59 -0.49 -24.76
N LEU A 385 19.31 0.42 -23.82
CA LEU A 385 19.59 1.85 -23.92
C LEU A 385 20.37 2.34 -22.67
N PRO A 386 21.64 1.97 -22.50
CA PRO A 386 22.39 2.22 -21.25
C PRO A 386 22.63 3.71 -20.95
N ASN A 387 22.57 4.57 -21.97
CA ASN A 387 22.75 6.02 -21.83
C ASN A 387 21.43 6.80 -21.83
N LEU A 388 20.28 6.11 -21.81
CA LEU A 388 18.97 6.74 -21.85
C LEU A 388 18.85 7.75 -20.71
N ARG A 389 18.44 8.97 -21.06
CA ARG A 389 18.11 10.00 -20.07
C ARG A 389 16.81 9.59 -19.37
N VAL A 390 16.81 9.65 -18.04
CA VAL A 390 15.63 9.33 -17.24
C VAL A 390 15.25 10.55 -16.40
N ILE A 391 13.97 10.93 -16.41
CA ILE A 391 13.39 11.91 -15.50
C ILE A 391 12.38 11.17 -14.62
N ALA A 392 12.46 11.35 -13.30
CA ALA A 392 11.63 10.56 -12.39
C ALA A 392 11.25 11.30 -11.09
N THR A 393 10.21 10.79 -10.43
CA THR A 393 9.93 11.08 -9.01
C THR A 393 11.11 10.66 -8.12
N PRO A 394 11.48 11.43 -7.08
CA PRO A 394 12.49 11.04 -6.11
C PRO A 394 12.19 9.72 -5.40
N ASN A 395 10.91 9.33 -5.29
CA ASN A 395 10.51 8.06 -4.66
C ASN A 395 11.00 6.83 -5.46
N ALA A 396 11.18 6.95 -6.78
CA ALA A 396 11.66 5.86 -7.63
C ALA A 396 13.19 5.67 -7.56
N LYS A 397 13.91 6.51 -6.79
CA LYS A 397 15.37 6.49 -6.72
C LYS A 397 15.97 5.11 -6.38
N PRO A 398 15.50 4.39 -5.34
CA PRO A 398 16.05 3.08 -5.00
C PRO A 398 15.88 2.03 -6.11
N LEU A 399 14.87 2.19 -6.97
CA LEU A 399 14.54 1.28 -8.06
C LEU A 399 15.35 1.60 -9.34
N LEU A 400 15.60 2.88 -9.60
CA LEU A 400 16.21 3.36 -10.85
C LEU A 400 17.73 3.49 -10.77
N ASP A 401 18.30 3.87 -9.62
CA ASP A 401 19.76 4.01 -9.45
C ASP A 401 20.55 2.74 -9.84
N PRO A 402 20.06 1.51 -9.56
CA PRO A 402 20.75 0.29 -10.00
C PRO A 402 20.67 0.02 -11.51
N LEU A 403 19.74 0.66 -12.23
CA LEU A 403 19.43 0.35 -13.63
C LEU A 403 19.98 1.40 -14.60
N PHE A 404 19.92 2.68 -14.25
CA PHE A 404 20.25 3.79 -15.15
C PHE A 404 21.29 4.72 -14.51
N SER A 405 22.26 5.17 -15.30
CA SER A 405 23.31 6.10 -14.83
C SER A 405 22.97 7.58 -15.04
N ASN A 406 22.00 7.89 -15.91
CA ASN A 406 21.63 9.25 -16.30
C ASN A 406 20.20 9.59 -15.82
N VAL A 407 20.01 9.68 -14.51
CA VAL A 407 18.70 9.94 -13.89
C VAL A 407 18.64 11.32 -13.25
N THR A 408 17.61 12.09 -13.60
CA THR A 408 17.26 13.37 -12.99
C THR A 408 15.99 13.20 -12.16
N TYR A 409 16.11 13.33 -10.84
CA TYR A 409 14.97 13.28 -9.93
C TYR A 409 14.41 14.69 -9.71
N LEU A 410 13.11 14.89 -9.94
CA LEU A 410 12.45 16.19 -9.82
C LEU A 410 11.46 16.20 -8.66
N GLU A 411 11.72 17.03 -7.65
CA GLU A 411 10.73 17.39 -6.63
C GLU A 411 9.64 18.31 -7.25
N PRO A 412 8.41 18.34 -6.71
CA PRO A 412 7.36 19.24 -7.18
C PRO A 412 7.83 20.71 -7.28
N GLY A 413 7.62 21.32 -8.44
CA GLY A 413 8.08 22.68 -8.77
C GLY A 413 9.44 22.74 -9.46
N GLN A 414 10.22 21.66 -9.46
CA GLN A 414 11.46 21.58 -10.23
C GLN A 414 11.19 21.22 -11.69
N SER A 415 12.11 21.61 -12.57
CA SER A 415 12.04 21.33 -13.99
C SER A 415 13.38 20.90 -14.57
N SER A 416 13.33 20.13 -15.65
CA SER A 416 14.47 19.77 -16.48
C SER A 416 14.18 20.08 -17.94
N GLU A 417 15.22 20.31 -18.74
CA GLU A 417 15.13 20.46 -20.19
C GLU A 417 15.71 19.23 -20.89
N ILE A 418 15.00 18.74 -21.88
CA ILE A 418 15.44 17.70 -22.80
C ILE A 418 15.77 18.41 -24.12
N GLU A 419 17.03 18.31 -24.53
CA GLU A 419 17.50 18.82 -25.83
C GLU A 419 17.34 17.72 -26.88
N ALA A 420 16.67 18.06 -27.97
CA ALA A 420 16.44 17.19 -29.12
C ALA A 420 17.64 17.22 -30.09
N SER A 421 17.64 16.31 -31.06
CA SER A 421 18.66 16.20 -32.11
C SER A 421 18.77 17.43 -33.01
N ASP A 422 17.73 18.26 -33.07
CA ASP A 422 17.64 19.48 -33.88
C ASP A 422 17.85 20.76 -33.05
N ASP A 423 18.47 20.65 -31.87
CA ASP A 423 18.69 21.70 -30.86
C ASP A 423 17.40 22.32 -30.30
N SER A 424 16.23 21.74 -30.61
CA SER A 424 14.99 22.11 -29.94
C SER A 424 14.99 21.62 -28.48
N LYS A 425 14.15 22.24 -27.65
CA LYS A 425 14.11 21.96 -26.22
C LYS A 425 12.70 21.58 -25.82
N VAL A 426 12.59 20.67 -24.88
CA VAL A 426 11.33 20.30 -24.21
C VAL A 426 11.55 20.44 -22.71
N ARG A 427 10.74 21.28 -22.07
CA ARG A 427 10.77 21.46 -20.63
C ARG A 427 9.77 20.53 -19.96
N VAL A 428 10.24 19.79 -18.97
CA VAL A 428 9.43 18.91 -18.11
C VAL A 428 9.47 19.46 -16.69
N GLN A 429 8.32 19.76 -16.10
CA GLN A 429 8.19 20.26 -14.73
C GLN A 429 7.35 19.30 -13.89
N ALA A 430 7.89 18.89 -12.74
CA ALA A 430 7.18 18.06 -11.79
C ALA A 430 6.12 18.87 -11.03
N THR A 431 4.97 18.24 -10.79
CA THR A 431 3.87 18.77 -9.98
C THR A 431 3.54 17.77 -8.87
N ALA A 432 3.03 18.24 -7.75
CA ALA A 432 2.67 17.36 -6.64
C ALA A 432 1.39 16.55 -6.96
N GLY A 433 1.53 15.24 -7.05
CA GLY A 433 0.47 14.25 -7.11
C GLY A 433 0.10 13.72 -5.72
N PRO A 434 -0.39 12.47 -5.61
CA PRO A 434 -0.84 11.88 -4.35
C PRO A 434 0.32 11.43 -3.46
N VAL A 435 0.09 11.42 -2.15
CA VAL A 435 0.96 10.72 -1.18
C VAL A 435 0.42 9.30 -1.02
N LEU A 436 1.10 8.32 -1.63
CA LEU A 436 0.63 6.92 -1.70
C LEU A 436 1.16 6.02 -0.58
N GLY A 437 2.02 6.55 0.29
CA GLY A 437 2.49 5.86 1.48
C GLY A 437 2.18 6.65 2.76
N PRO A 438 3.01 6.53 3.79
CA PRO A 438 2.79 7.25 5.04
C PRO A 438 2.67 8.77 4.80
N PRO A 439 1.93 9.53 5.64
CA PRO A 439 1.69 10.97 5.41
C PRO A 439 2.96 11.84 5.30
N TRP A 440 4.11 11.35 5.77
CA TRP A 440 5.40 12.01 5.68
C TRP A 440 6.22 11.60 4.44
N GLN A 441 5.76 10.64 3.64
CA GLN A 441 6.38 10.30 2.37
C GLN A 441 6.21 11.47 1.39
N ARG A 442 7.19 11.63 0.49
CA ARG A 442 7.09 12.60 -0.60
C ARG A 442 5.89 12.24 -1.48
N PRO A 443 5.14 13.24 -1.98
CA PRO A 443 4.13 12.99 -2.99
C PRO A 443 4.79 12.37 -4.24
N GLU A 444 4.02 11.56 -4.97
CA GLU A 444 4.39 11.20 -6.34
C GLU A 444 4.15 12.37 -7.30
N ASN A 445 4.56 12.24 -8.56
CA ASN A 445 4.54 13.35 -9.50
C ASN A 445 3.44 13.21 -10.56
N GLY A 446 2.78 14.33 -10.87
CA GLY A 446 2.28 14.62 -12.21
C GLY A 446 3.30 15.51 -12.96
N TYR A 447 3.14 15.71 -14.27
CA TYR A 447 4.09 16.53 -15.04
C TYR A 447 3.41 17.51 -15.99
N LEU A 448 3.97 18.73 -16.05
CA LEU A 448 3.76 19.69 -17.13
C LEU A 448 4.89 19.52 -18.15
N VAL A 449 4.53 19.40 -19.43
CA VAL A 449 5.46 19.25 -20.55
C VAL A 449 5.14 20.31 -21.59
N ASN A 450 6.11 21.13 -21.95
CA ASN A 450 5.99 22.06 -23.06
C ASN A 450 7.29 22.13 -23.86
N SER A 451 7.17 22.53 -25.11
CA SER A 451 8.32 22.88 -25.95
C SER A 451 8.29 24.38 -26.15
N PRO A 452 9.37 25.15 -25.92
CA PRO A 452 9.46 26.56 -26.27
C PRO A 452 9.04 26.91 -27.70
N GLN A 453 9.20 25.98 -28.66
CA GLN A 453 8.68 26.15 -30.01
C GLN A 453 7.15 26.03 -30.05
N SER A 454 6.59 25.14 -29.21
CA SER A 454 5.16 24.91 -29.07
C SER A 454 4.47 25.91 -28.14
N GLN A 455 3.40 26.54 -28.61
CA GLN A 455 2.54 27.34 -27.73
C GLN A 455 1.65 26.50 -26.82
N MET A 456 1.69 25.17 -26.88
CA MET A 456 0.86 24.29 -26.08
C MET A 456 1.62 23.68 -24.90
N THR A 457 0.92 23.55 -23.78
CA THR A 457 1.40 22.81 -22.61
C THR A 457 0.53 21.57 -22.38
N LEU A 458 1.18 20.42 -22.19
CA LEU A 458 0.56 19.16 -21.79
C LEU A 458 0.69 18.97 -20.29
N TYR A 459 -0.39 18.58 -19.63
CA TYR A 459 -0.38 18.10 -18.25
C TYR A 459 -0.73 16.62 -18.21
N TYR A 460 0.11 15.83 -17.55
CA TYR A 460 -0.13 14.42 -17.28
C TYR A 460 -0.30 14.17 -15.79
N GLU A 461 -1.46 13.62 -15.43
CA GLU A 461 -1.80 13.20 -14.07
C GLU A 461 -2.37 11.77 -14.09
N PRO A 462 -1.56 10.76 -13.72
CA PRO A 462 -1.87 9.36 -13.92
C PRO A 462 -3.05 8.80 -13.11
N HIS A 463 -3.44 9.45 -12.00
CA HIS A 463 -4.51 8.94 -11.11
C HIS A 463 -5.62 9.95 -10.86
N CYS A 464 -5.63 11.07 -11.59
CA CYS A 464 -6.53 12.20 -11.38
C CYS A 464 -6.46 12.74 -9.92
N ALA A 465 -5.30 12.60 -9.28
CA ALA A 465 -5.06 12.98 -7.89
C ALA A 465 -3.96 14.06 -7.81
N TYR A 466 -4.37 15.33 -7.75
CA TYR A 466 -3.47 16.47 -7.92
C TYR A 466 -3.57 17.49 -6.80
N ASN A 467 -2.48 18.23 -6.57
CA ASN A 467 -2.47 19.37 -5.67
C ASN A 467 -3.11 20.60 -6.31
N LYS A 468 -4.32 20.95 -5.86
CA LYS A 468 -5.10 22.09 -6.38
C LYS A 468 -4.37 23.42 -6.25
N SER A 469 -3.84 23.74 -5.06
CA SER A 469 -3.19 25.04 -4.82
C SER A 469 -1.90 25.22 -5.61
N PHE A 470 -1.25 24.11 -5.98
CA PHE A 470 -0.13 24.11 -6.93
C PHE A 470 -0.63 24.46 -8.33
N LEU A 471 -1.63 23.73 -8.84
CA LEU A 471 -2.10 23.88 -10.22
C LEU A 471 -2.94 25.13 -10.49
N GLU A 472 -3.50 25.79 -9.47
CA GLU A 472 -4.25 27.06 -9.61
C GLU A 472 -3.46 28.18 -10.31
N LYS A 473 -2.13 28.09 -10.35
CA LYS A 473 -1.24 29.07 -10.98
C LYS A 473 -0.69 28.61 -12.34
N GLU A 474 -1.05 27.40 -12.75
CA GLU A 474 -0.54 26.75 -13.94
C GLU A 474 -1.62 26.70 -15.04
N HIS A 475 -1.19 26.47 -16.27
CA HIS A 475 -2.07 26.34 -17.43
C HIS A 475 -1.63 25.14 -18.27
N ALA A 476 -2.60 24.39 -18.82
CA ALA A 476 -2.32 23.31 -19.77
C ALA A 476 -3.42 23.24 -20.84
N ASP A 477 -3.02 23.27 -22.11
CA ASP A 477 -3.93 23.10 -23.25
C ASP A 477 -4.40 21.65 -23.39
N ILE A 478 -3.51 20.70 -23.10
CA ILE A 478 -3.76 19.26 -23.21
C ILE A 478 -3.71 18.64 -21.81
N VAL A 479 -4.75 17.92 -21.40
CA VAL A 479 -4.75 17.16 -20.14
C VAL A 479 -4.91 15.67 -20.43
N ILE A 480 -3.92 14.88 -20.05
CA ILE A 480 -3.98 13.40 -20.04
C ILE A 480 -4.25 12.96 -18.61
N THR A 481 -5.40 12.33 -18.39
CA THR A 481 -5.80 11.86 -17.05
C THR A 481 -6.88 10.77 -17.12
N PRO A 482 -7.02 9.90 -16.10
CA PRO A 482 -8.13 8.96 -16.04
C PRO A 482 -9.48 9.67 -15.92
N VAL A 483 -10.50 9.13 -16.58
CA VAL A 483 -11.88 9.65 -16.50
C VAL A 483 -12.87 8.64 -15.91
N ILE A 484 -12.42 7.42 -15.66
CA ILE A 484 -13.19 6.34 -15.02
C ILE A 484 -12.51 6.04 -13.68
N LYS A 485 -13.29 6.05 -12.60
CA LYS A 485 -12.77 5.76 -11.26
C LYS A 485 -12.45 4.27 -11.14
N GLN A 486 -11.40 3.94 -10.39
CA GLN A 486 -11.12 2.58 -9.93
C GLN A 486 -11.23 2.56 -8.41
N LEU A 487 -12.09 1.70 -7.89
CA LEU A 487 -12.46 1.66 -6.48
C LEU A 487 -12.14 0.29 -5.89
N LEU A 488 -11.52 0.29 -4.72
CA LEU A 488 -11.59 -0.82 -3.77
C LEU A 488 -12.70 -0.53 -2.75
N PRO A 489 -13.16 -1.54 -2.00
CA PRO A 489 -14.10 -1.30 -0.91
C PRO A 489 -13.58 -0.24 0.07
N ASN A 490 -14.20 0.94 0.08
CA ASN A 490 -13.87 2.12 0.91
C ASN A 490 -12.57 2.87 0.54
N PHE A 491 -11.97 2.59 -0.62
CA PHE A 491 -10.75 3.29 -1.05
C PHE A 491 -10.79 3.60 -2.55
N THR A 492 -10.53 4.85 -2.92
CA THR A 492 -10.39 5.25 -4.32
C THR A 492 -8.95 5.06 -4.75
N LEU A 493 -8.71 4.13 -5.66
CA LEU A 493 -7.38 3.90 -6.25
C LEU A 493 -7.09 4.96 -7.32
N VAL A 494 -8.06 5.19 -8.20
CA VAL A 494 -7.96 6.12 -9.33
C VAL A 494 -9.20 7.02 -9.30
N TYR A 495 -9.00 8.34 -9.29
CA TYR A 495 -10.08 9.31 -9.41
C TYR A 495 -10.49 9.47 -10.88
N GLY A 496 -11.63 10.10 -11.13
CA GLY A 496 -12.15 10.28 -12.49
C GLY A 496 -13.43 11.10 -12.50
N GLN A 497 -14.15 11.07 -13.63
CA GLN A 497 -15.43 11.77 -13.83
C GLN A 497 -15.40 13.24 -13.38
N GLU A 498 -16.07 13.58 -12.27
CA GLU A 498 -16.17 14.95 -11.76
C GLU A 498 -14.80 15.54 -11.42
N ASP A 499 -13.86 14.72 -10.94
CA ASP A 499 -12.52 15.19 -10.56
C ASP A 499 -11.66 15.52 -11.79
N ALA A 500 -11.86 14.79 -12.89
CA ALA A 500 -11.24 15.08 -14.19
C ALA A 500 -11.81 16.35 -14.82
N VAL A 501 -13.12 16.60 -14.69
CA VAL A 501 -13.75 17.87 -15.13
C VAL A 501 -13.21 19.04 -14.31
N LYS A 502 -13.08 18.89 -12.98
CA LYS A 502 -12.46 19.92 -12.11
C LYS A 502 -11.01 20.18 -12.52
N LEU A 503 -10.25 19.15 -12.88
CA LEU A 503 -8.86 19.28 -13.33
C LEU A 503 -8.78 20.07 -14.64
N ALA A 504 -9.57 19.65 -15.63
CA ALA A 504 -9.63 20.33 -16.92
C ALA A 504 -10.02 21.81 -16.77
N LYS A 505 -10.99 22.11 -15.88
CA LYS A 505 -11.42 23.47 -15.58
C LYS A 505 -10.35 24.29 -14.87
N LEU A 506 -9.65 23.68 -13.92
CA LEU A 506 -8.56 24.31 -13.17
C LEU A 506 -7.42 24.76 -14.09
N LEU A 507 -7.07 23.93 -15.07
CA LEU A 507 -5.97 24.18 -16.01
C LEU A 507 -6.37 24.91 -17.28
N HIS A 508 -7.65 25.26 -17.44
CA HIS A 508 -8.22 25.85 -18.65
C HIS A 508 -7.97 25.01 -19.91
N ALA A 509 -8.09 23.69 -19.79
CA ALA A 509 -7.78 22.74 -20.84
C ALA A 509 -8.69 22.88 -22.06
N LYS A 510 -8.08 22.81 -23.25
CA LYS A 510 -8.77 22.78 -24.55
C LYS A 510 -8.99 21.35 -25.02
N PHE A 511 -8.04 20.47 -24.76
CA PHE A 511 -8.06 19.07 -25.16
C PHE A 511 -7.93 18.18 -23.93
N ILE A 512 -8.87 17.26 -23.76
CA ILE A 512 -8.79 16.22 -22.72
C ILE A 512 -8.59 14.88 -23.43
N VAL A 513 -7.51 14.20 -23.10
CA VAL A 513 -7.15 12.88 -23.62
C VAL A 513 -7.38 11.86 -22.50
N PRO A 514 -8.55 11.21 -22.45
CA PRO A 514 -8.87 10.27 -21.39
C PRO A 514 -7.98 9.03 -21.48
N MET A 515 -7.40 8.61 -20.37
CA MET A 515 -6.68 7.34 -20.28
C MET A 515 -7.50 6.28 -19.54
N LYS A 516 -7.36 5.02 -19.96
CA LYS A 516 -8.07 3.88 -19.37
C LYS A 516 -7.08 2.94 -18.67
N ASN A 517 -6.36 3.47 -17.69
CA ASN A 517 -5.28 2.74 -17.02
C ASN A 517 -5.72 1.44 -16.33
N GLY A 518 -6.96 1.37 -15.83
CA GLY A 518 -7.55 0.14 -15.28
C GLY A 518 -8.11 -0.85 -16.31
N ASP A 519 -8.12 -0.52 -17.61
CA ASP A 519 -8.74 -1.35 -18.66
C ASP A 519 -7.79 -2.45 -19.16
N LEU A 520 -7.41 -3.34 -18.26
CA LEU A 520 -6.52 -4.47 -18.50
C LEU A 520 -7.26 -5.81 -18.34
N ASP A 521 -6.78 -6.87 -19.01
CA ASP A 521 -7.23 -8.24 -18.77
C ASP A 521 -6.64 -8.72 -17.43
N SER A 522 -7.35 -8.42 -16.34
CA SER A 522 -6.89 -8.68 -14.97
C SER A 522 -7.55 -9.90 -14.33
N LYS A 523 -6.78 -10.61 -13.49
CA LYS A 523 -7.22 -11.74 -12.65
C LYS A 523 -6.52 -11.69 -11.29
N GLY A 524 -6.95 -12.55 -10.38
CA GLY A 524 -6.47 -12.60 -9.00
C GLY A 524 -7.46 -11.97 -8.02
N PHE A 525 -7.14 -12.05 -6.73
CA PHE A 525 -8.03 -11.58 -5.67
C PHE A 525 -8.31 -10.08 -5.76
N LEU A 526 -7.28 -9.24 -5.95
CA LEU A 526 -7.46 -7.78 -6.05
C LEU A 526 -8.33 -7.40 -7.25
N ALA A 527 -8.14 -8.06 -8.40
CA ALA A 527 -8.96 -7.81 -9.58
C ALA A 527 -10.46 -8.11 -9.33
N SER A 528 -10.78 -9.07 -8.46
CA SER A 528 -12.17 -9.43 -8.15
C SER A 528 -12.92 -8.42 -7.27
N ILE A 529 -12.19 -7.56 -6.57
CA ILE A 529 -12.75 -6.55 -5.65
C ILE A 529 -12.60 -5.11 -6.17
N ILE A 530 -11.87 -4.91 -7.27
CA ILE A 530 -11.78 -3.62 -7.94
C ILE A 530 -13.03 -3.40 -8.79
N HIS A 531 -13.67 -2.26 -8.60
CA HIS A 531 -14.85 -1.86 -9.36
C HIS A 531 -14.58 -0.56 -10.11
N ALA A 532 -14.98 -0.53 -11.38
CA ALA A 532 -14.95 0.68 -12.19
C ALA A 532 -16.25 1.47 -11.99
N GLU A 533 -16.13 2.78 -11.78
CA GLU A 533 -17.29 3.68 -11.69
C GLU A 533 -17.18 4.79 -12.74
N GLY A 534 -18.25 4.94 -13.53
CA GLY A 534 -18.36 5.90 -14.62
C GLY A 534 -18.00 5.37 -16.00
N THR A 535 -18.29 6.18 -17.01
CA THR A 535 -17.94 5.92 -18.41
C THR A 535 -17.39 7.18 -19.08
N VAL A 536 -16.72 7.02 -20.22
CA VAL A 536 -16.23 8.15 -21.02
C VAL A 536 -17.38 9.03 -21.49
N GLU A 537 -18.54 8.46 -21.81
CA GLU A 537 -19.75 9.19 -22.21
C GLU A 537 -20.27 10.04 -21.05
N SER A 538 -20.38 9.46 -19.85
CA SER A 538 -20.79 10.22 -18.65
C SER A 538 -19.83 11.38 -18.36
N PHE A 539 -18.53 11.17 -18.56
CA PHE A 539 -17.52 12.22 -18.43
C PHE A 539 -17.71 13.32 -19.48
N LYS A 540 -17.91 12.97 -20.76
CA LYS A 540 -18.17 13.94 -21.85
C LYS A 540 -19.39 14.81 -21.56
N GLU A 541 -20.47 14.22 -21.04
CA GLU A 541 -21.68 14.96 -20.65
C GLU A 541 -21.43 15.95 -19.51
N LEU A 542 -20.61 15.57 -18.52
CA LEU A 542 -20.22 16.47 -17.43
C LEU A 542 -19.30 17.59 -17.93
N LEU A 543 -18.33 17.25 -18.77
CA LEU A 543 -17.38 18.21 -19.34
C LEU A 543 -18.11 19.25 -20.19
N ALA A 544 -19.02 18.84 -21.07
CA ALA A 544 -19.75 19.76 -21.95
C ALA A 544 -20.60 20.80 -21.19
N LYS A 545 -20.99 20.52 -19.94
CA LYS A 545 -21.72 21.45 -19.07
C LYS A 545 -20.79 22.51 -18.45
N GLU A 546 -19.56 22.14 -18.13
CA GLU A 546 -18.61 23.00 -17.40
C GLU A 546 -17.60 23.71 -18.31
N LEU A 547 -17.22 23.07 -19.42
CA LEU A 547 -16.27 23.50 -20.43
C LEU A 547 -16.79 23.14 -21.84
N PRO A 548 -17.75 23.90 -22.38
CA PRO A 548 -18.39 23.58 -23.66
C PRO A 548 -17.44 23.65 -24.87
N ASP A 549 -16.37 24.45 -24.75
CA ASP A 549 -15.37 24.63 -25.83
C ASP A 549 -14.24 23.58 -25.77
N ALA A 550 -14.20 22.75 -24.73
CA ALA A 550 -13.17 21.72 -24.59
C ALA A 550 -13.52 20.46 -25.40
N GLN A 551 -12.52 19.89 -26.08
CA GLN A 551 -12.65 18.70 -26.90
C GLN A 551 -12.09 17.47 -26.18
N VAL A 552 -12.85 16.37 -26.19
CA VAL A 552 -12.37 15.06 -25.73
C VAL A 552 -11.80 14.29 -26.91
N LEU A 553 -10.53 13.90 -26.83
CA LEU A 553 -9.81 13.15 -27.85
C LEU A 553 -9.49 11.75 -27.34
N GLU A 554 -10.30 10.76 -27.70
CA GLU A 554 -10.14 9.39 -27.21
C GLU A 554 -8.98 8.67 -27.91
N PRO A 555 -7.92 8.27 -27.18
CA PRO A 555 -6.82 7.53 -27.77
C PRO A 555 -7.24 6.09 -28.08
N THR A 556 -6.77 5.55 -29.21
CA THR A 556 -6.85 4.11 -29.50
C THR A 556 -5.48 3.49 -29.21
N PRO A 557 -5.40 2.39 -28.43
CA PRO A 557 -4.13 1.73 -28.14
C PRO A 557 -3.29 1.45 -29.38
N GLY A 558 -2.04 1.91 -29.37
CA GLY A 558 -1.07 1.75 -30.46
C GLY A 558 -1.29 2.65 -31.68
N VAL A 559 -2.31 3.51 -31.67
CA VAL A 559 -2.56 4.50 -32.74
C VAL A 559 -2.16 5.88 -32.24
N THR A 560 -1.33 6.57 -33.02
CA THR A 560 -0.89 7.92 -32.70
C THR A 560 -2.03 8.92 -32.87
N LEU A 561 -2.33 9.67 -31.81
CA LEU A 561 -3.24 10.80 -31.79
C LEU A 561 -2.44 12.09 -31.96
N GLU A 562 -2.74 12.88 -33.00
CA GLU A 562 -2.11 14.19 -33.21
C GLU A 562 -2.98 15.29 -32.61
N VAL A 563 -2.37 16.17 -31.83
CA VAL A 563 -3.01 17.33 -31.21
C VAL A 563 -2.24 18.58 -31.63
N SER A 564 -2.91 19.51 -32.28
CA SER A 564 -2.32 20.75 -32.80
C SER A 564 -3.09 21.97 -32.29
N ALA A 565 -2.38 23.08 -32.08
CA ALA A 565 -3.04 24.36 -31.85
C ALA A 565 -3.87 24.74 -33.10
N THR A 566 -5.18 24.92 -32.92
CA THR A 566 -6.10 25.38 -33.99
C THR A 566 -5.95 26.86 -34.30
#